data_AF-A0A930J3J5-F1
#
_entry.id   AF-A0A930J3J5-F1
#
_cell.length_a   1.000
_cell.length_b   1.000
_cell.length_c   1.000
_cell.angle_alpha   90.00
_cell.angle_beta   90.00
_cell.angle_gamma   90.00
#
_symmetry.space_group_name_H-M   'P 1'
#
loop_
_entity.id
_entity.type
_entity.pdbx_description
1 polymer ?
#
loop_
_entity_poly.entity_id
_entity_poly.type
_entity_poly.pdbx_seq_one_letter_code
_entity_poly.pdbx_strand_id
1 'polypeptide(L)'
;GKPLAEMGLSAERWEEIKHHTVQGGSNIIKLRGRSSFQSPAYNAVKMIEAAMGGEKFTLPAGCYVNDEKLGFKNVMMAMPTTIDATGVHYAEPTGTPEEMASLQASYEHLCKMRDEIIGLDIIPAVAEWKNDNANL
;
A
#
# COMPACT_ATOMS: atom_id res chain seq x y z
N GLY A 1 6.05 12.32 -14.98
CA GLY A 1 5.82 11.68 -16.29
C GLY A 1 4.36 11.79 -16.66
N LYS A 2 3.97 11.43 -17.88
CA LYS A 2 2.56 11.37 -18.30
C LYS A 2 1.84 10.20 -17.60
N PRO A 3 0.65 10.37 -17.00
CA PRO A 3 -0.11 9.25 -16.42
C PRO A 3 -0.37 8.14 -17.44
N LEU A 4 -0.32 6.87 -17.00
CA LEU A 4 -0.51 5.72 -17.89
C LEU A 4 -1.89 5.74 -18.58
N ALA A 5 -2.92 6.19 -17.87
CA ALA A 5 -4.27 6.36 -18.40
C ALA A 5 -4.33 7.34 -19.59
N GLU A 6 -3.41 8.32 -19.65
CA GLU A 6 -3.36 9.29 -20.73
C GLU A 6 -2.46 8.85 -21.90
N MET A 7 -1.84 7.66 -21.84
CA MET A 7 -0.94 7.18 -22.89
C MET A 7 -1.66 6.60 -24.12
N GLY A 8 -2.99 6.76 -24.23
CA GLY A 8 -3.76 6.34 -25.41
C GLY A 8 -3.98 4.83 -25.49
N LEU A 9 -4.03 4.14 -24.35
CA LEU A 9 -4.37 2.72 -24.27
C LEU A 9 -5.86 2.52 -24.59
N SER A 10 -6.20 1.43 -25.27
CA SER A 10 -7.60 1.01 -25.38
C SER A 10 -8.13 0.59 -24.00
N ALA A 11 -9.44 0.72 -23.79
CA ALA A 11 -10.09 0.24 -22.56
C ALA A 11 -9.81 -1.25 -22.32
N GLU A 12 -9.84 -2.06 -23.38
CA GLU A 12 -9.51 -3.50 -23.33
C GLU A 12 -8.08 -3.74 -22.83
N ARG A 13 -7.10 -3.00 -23.35
CA ARG A 13 -5.71 -3.13 -22.92
C ARG A 13 -5.51 -2.67 -21.48
N TRP A 14 -6.23 -1.64 -21.07
CA TRP A 14 -6.23 -1.16 -19.69
C TRP A 14 -6.76 -2.22 -18.72
N GLU A 15 -7.91 -2.82 -19.02
CA GLU A 15 -8.48 -3.91 -18.22
C GLU A 15 -7.56 -5.13 -18.17
N GLU A 16 -6.93 -5.50 -19.28
CA GLU A 16 -5.97 -6.60 -19.33
C GLU A 16 -4.77 -6.35 -18.41
N ILE A 17 -4.20 -5.14 -18.42
CA ILE A 17 -3.08 -4.77 -17.55
C ILE A 17 -3.49 -4.81 -16.07
N LYS A 18 -4.69 -4.30 -15.73
CA LYS A 18 -5.22 -4.38 -14.35
C LYS A 18 -5.38 -5.83 -13.92
N HIS A 19 -5.98 -6.66 -14.76
CA HIS A 19 -6.19 -8.08 -14.47
C HIS A 19 -4.86 -8.81 -14.22
N HIS A 20 -3.88 -8.64 -15.10
CA HIS A 20 -2.57 -9.26 -14.95
C HIS A 20 -1.80 -8.76 -13.72
N THR A 21 -1.97 -7.49 -13.36
CA THR A 21 -1.38 -6.93 -12.12
C THR A 21 -1.98 -7.60 -10.89
N VAL A 22 -3.32 -7.66 -10.79
CA VAL A 22 -4.02 -8.31 -9.67
C VAL A 22 -3.68 -9.80 -9.58
N GLN A 23 -3.61 -10.49 -10.72
CA GLN A 23 -3.32 -11.92 -10.79
C GLN A 23 -1.83 -12.26 -10.83
N GLY A 24 -0.93 -11.28 -10.72
CA GLY A 24 0.51 -11.48 -10.92
C GLY A 24 1.10 -12.57 -10.02
N GLY A 25 0.77 -12.57 -8.72
CA GLY A 25 1.24 -13.59 -7.79
C GLY A 25 0.76 -15.01 -8.14
N SER A 26 -0.53 -15.14 -8.46
CA SER A 26 -1.14 -16.40 -8.92
C SER A 26 -0.48 -16.90 -10.21
N ASN A 27 -0.20 -16.00 -11.15
CA ASN A 27 0.48 -16.34 -12.39
C ASN A 27 1.90 -16.86 -12.15
N ILE A 28 2.67 -16.23 -11.25
CA ILE A 28 3.99 -16.74 -10.88
C ILE A 28 3.92 -18.13 -10.26
N ILE A 29 2.93 -18.40 -9.40
CA ILE A 29 2.72 -19.73 -8.82
C ILE A 29 2.45 -20.75 -9.92
N LYS A 30 1.55 -20.45 -10.86
CA LYS A 30 1.22 -21.33 -11.99
C LYS A 30 2.46 -21.65 -12.84
N LEU A 31 3.31 -20.66 -13.10
CA LEU A 31 4.50 -20.82 -13.95
C LEU A 31 5.69 -21.48 -13.24
N ARG A 32 5.90 -21.17 -11.95
CA ARG A 32 7.10 -21.59 -11.22
C ARG A 32 6.85 -22.69 -10.19
N GLY A 33 5.60 -23.07 -9.96
CA GLY A 33 5.17 -24.05 -8.94
C GLY A 33 5.33 -23.55 -7.50
N ARG A 34 5.60 -22.26 -7.28
CA ARG A 34 5.82 -21.64 -5.97
C ARG A 34 5.62 -20.13 -6.03
N SER A 35 5.42 -19.50 -4.88
CA SER A 35 5.30 -18.05 -4.75
C SER A 35 6.54 -17.31 -5.26
N SER A 36 6.36 -16.06 -5.71
CA SER A 36 7.46 -15.16 -6.03
C SER A 36 8.35 -14.94 -4.80
N PHE A 37 9.66 -15.08 -4.96
CA PHE A 37 10.62 -14.81 -3.88
C PHE A 37 11.67 -13.77 -4.28
N GLN A 38 12.08 -13.71 -5.56
CA GLN A 38 13.12 -12.80 -6.01
C GLN A 38 12.65 -11.33 -6.07
N SER A 39 11.51 -11.07 -6.70
CA SER A 39 10.94 -9.71 -6.78
C SER A 39 10.56 -9.12 -5.42
N PRO A 40 9.85 -9.83 -4.51
CA PRO A 40 9.59 -9.27 -3.18
C PRO A 40 10.88 -9.09 -2.36
N ALA A 41 11.85 -10.01 -2.46
CA ALA A 41 13.13 -9.84 -1.77
C ALA A 41 13.90 -8.60 -2.26
N TYR A 42 13.95 -8.39 -3.58
CA TYR A 42 14.60 -7.20 -4.14
C TYR A 42 13.94 -5.91 -3.66
N ASN A 43 12.61 -5.83 -3.71
CA ASN A 43 11.88 -4.65 -3.24
C ASN A 43 12.11 -4.40 -1.74
N ALA A 44 12.05 -5.44 -0.90
CA ALA A 44 12.32 -5.32 0.53
C ALA A 44 13.75 -4.83 0.80
N VAL A 45 14.74 -5.34 0.07
CA VAL A 45 16.14 -4.88 0.16
C VAL A 45 16.27 -3.42 -0.25
N LYS A 46 15.59 -2.99 -1.32
CA LYS A 46 15.60 -1.57 -1.74
C LYS A 46 14.94 -0.64 -0.72
N MET A 47 13.86 -1.07 -0.08
CA MET A 47 13.21 -0.30 0.98
C MET A 47 14.13 -0.12 2.19
N ILE A 48 14.80 -1.20 2.65
CA ILE A 48 15.71 -1.09 3.81
C ILE A 48 17.02 -0.37 3.47
N GLU A 49 17.55 -0.54 2.25
CA GLU A 49 18.71 0.24 1.76
C GLU A 49 18.42 1.74 1.84
N ALA A 50 17.23 2.17 1.40
CA ALA A 50 16.80 3.55 1.50
C ALA A 50 16.70 4.05 2.94
N ALA A 51 16.09 3.24 3.83
CA ALA A 51 15.97 3.55 5.25
C ALA A 51 17.34 3.61 5.98
N MET A 52 18.35 2.91 5.46
CA MET A 52 19.72 2.93 5.98
C MET A 52 20.56 4.08 5.41
N GLY A 53 19.97 5.00 4.63
CA GLY A 53 20.65 6.16 4.05
C GLY A 53 21.28 5.93 2.67
N GLY A 54 20.91 4.85 2.00
CA GLY A 54 21.21 4.63 0.59
C GLY A 54 20.33 5.44 -0.36
N GLU A 55 20.13 4.92 -1.58
CA GLU A 55 19.24 5.53 -2.56
C GLU A 55 17.79 5.52 -2.07
N LYS A 56 17.07 6.65 -2.23
CA LYS A 56 15.68 6.77 -1.81
C LYS A 56 14.79 5.78 -2.55
N PHE A 57 13.89 5.12 -1.83
CA PHE A 57 12.86 4.27 -2.43
C PHE A 57 11.59 5.10 -2.65
N THR A 58 11.19 5.28 -3.91
CA THR A 58 10.11 6.22 -4.31
C THR A 58 8.86 5.53 -4.86
N LEU A 59 8.77 4.20 -4.68
CA LEU A 59 7.58 3.43 -5.03
C LEU A 59 6.62 3.36 -3.83
N PRO A 60 5.34 3.02 -4.06
CA PRO A 60 4.39 2.84 -2.98
C PRO A 60 4.82 1.76 -1.98
N ALA A 61 4.66 2.08 -0.70
CA ALA A 61 4.92 1.18 0.43
C ALA A 61 3.78 1.28 1.45
N GLY A 62 3.59 0.21 2.22
CA GLY A 62 2.67 0.21 3.36
C GLY A 62 3.22 1.09 4.48
N CYS A 63 2.46 2.10 4.89
CA CYS A 63 2.79 2.96 6.02
C CYS A 63 1.57 3.21 6.90
N TYR A 64 1.80 3.69 8.11
CA TYR A 64 0.73 4.06 9.01
C TYR A 64 0.08 5.37 8.54
N VAL A 65 -1.25 5.36 8.43
CA VAL A 65 -2.05 6.52 8.01
C VAL A 65 -3.10 6.80 9.08
N ASN A 66 -3.06 8.02 9.58
CA ASN A 66 -4.06 8.59 10.48
C ASN A 66 -4.21 10.08 10.13
N ASP A 67 -4.80 10.35 8.98
CA ASP A 67 -4.96 11.68 8.40
C ASP A 67 -6.44 12.01 8.25
N GLU A 68 -6.88 13.01 9.02
CA GLU A 68 -8.28 13.46 9.01
C GLU A 68 -8.68 14.14 7.70
N LYS A 69 -7.74 14.81 7.00
CA LYS A 69 -8.02 15.48 5.73
C LYS A 69 -8.29 14.48 4.62
N LEU A 70 -7.56 13.37 4.64
CA LEU A 70 -7.73 12.27 3.66
C LEU A 70 -8.88 11.33 4.03
N GLY A 71 -9.44 11.44 5.24
CA GLY A 71 -10.50 10.55 5.72
C GLY A 71 -10.02 9.16 6.14
N PHE A 72 -8.71 8.91 6.18
CA PHE A 72 -8.12 7.62 6.53
C PHE A 72 -7.58 7.64 7.95
N LYS A 73 -8.21 6.88 8.85
CA LYS A 73 -7.85 6.86 10.28
C LYS A 73 -7.36 5.47 10.72
N ASN A 74 -6.24 5.45 11.44
CA ASN A 74 -5.70 4.30 12.18
C ASN A 74 -5.59 3.02 11.33
N VAL A 75 -4.79 3.07 10.25
CA VAL A 75 -4.64 1.94 9.32
C VAL A 75 -3.21 1.85 8.78
N MET A 76 -2.75 0.65 8.46
CA MET A 76 -1.58 0.45 7.60
C MET A 76 -2.07 0.26 6.16
N MET A 77 -1.71 1.16 5.24
CA MET A 77 -2.11 1.07 3.83
C MET A 77 -0.99 1.50 2.89
N ALA A 78 -1.02 1.01 1.65
CA ALA A 78 -0.07 1.44 0.63
C ALA A 78 -0.37 2.87 0.19
N MET A 79 0.61 3.75 0.30
CA MET A 79 0.50 5.16 -0.09
C MET A 79 1.60 5.54 -1.09
N PRO A 80 1.47 6.65 -1.83
CA PRO A 80 2.59 7.21 -2.59
C PRO A 80 3.68 7.66 -1.62
N THR A 81 4.72 6.84 -1.45
CA THR A 81 5.72 7.04 -0.41
C THR A 81 7.11 7.36 -0.95
N THR A 82 7.88 8.06 -0.13
CA THR A 82 9.34 8.07 -0.20
C THR A 82 9.89 7.50 1.11
N ILE A 83 10.75 6.49 1.01
CA ILE A 83 11.54 5.99 2.14
C ILE A 83 12.95 6.52 1.98
N ASP A 84 13.50 7.09 3.06
CA ASP A 84 14.88 7.52 3.17
C ASP A 84 15.40 7.35 4.61
N ALA A 85 16.59 7.88 4.92
CA ALA A 85 17.24 7.78 6.23
C ALA A 85 16.39 8.29 7.41
N THR A 86 15.36 9.09 7.14
CA THR A 86 14.46 9.65 8.16
C THR A 86 13.16 8.84 8.32
N GLY A 87 13.01 7.74 7.58
CA GLY A 87 11.86 6.85 7.63
C GLY A 87 10.99 6.92 6.38
N VAL A 88 9.72 6.61 6.55
CA VAL A 88 8.72 6.60 5.48
C VAL A 88 7.88 7.87 5.53
N HIS A 89 7.72 8.52 4.38
CA HIS A 89 6.91 9.71 4.19
C HIS A 89 5.92 9.46 3.08
N TYR A 90 4.63 9.74 3.28
CA TYR A 90 3.64 9.64 2.22
C TYR A 90 3.21 11.01 1.71
N ALA A 91 2.83 11.06 0.44
CA ALA A 91 2.15 12.18 -0.17
C ALA A 91 0.65 11.90 -0.30
N GLU A 92 -0.14 12.96 -0.42
CA GLU A 92 -1.57 12.86 -0.72
C GLU A 92 -1.77 12.14 -2.07
N PRO A 93 -2.58 11.06 -2.10
CA PRO A 93 -2.89 10.37 -3.33
C PRO A 93 -3.73 11.27 -4.24
N THR A 94 -3.38 11.28 -5.53
CA THR A 94 -4.12 12.02 -6.55
C THR A 94 -4.65 11.02 -7.58
N GLY A 95 -5.87 11.24 -8.05
CA GLY A 95 -6.53 10.34 -8.98
C GLY A 95 -7.88 10.89 -9.41
N THR A 96 -8.53 10.17 -10.32
CA THR A 96 -9.91 10.42 -10.74
C THR A 96 -10.89 10.14 -9.58
N PRO A 97 -12.12 10.67 -9.62
CA PRO A 97 -13.14 10.37 -8.61
C PRO A 97 -13.39 8.87 -8.42
N GLU A 98 -13.31 8.09 -9.51
CA GLU A 98 -13.49 6.62 -9.48
C GLU A 98 -12.31 5.92 -8.78
N GLU A 99 -11.07 6.35 -9.04
CA GLU A 99 -9.89 5.80 -8.37
C GLU A 99 -9.88 6.15 -6.88
N MET A 100 -10.30 7.37 -6.52
CA MET A 100 -10.41 7.79 -5.12
C MET A 100 -11.53 7.04 -4.38
N ALA A 101 -12.66 6.77 -5.05
CA ALA A 101 -13.71 5.92 -4.50
C ALA A 101 -13.22 4.47 -4.30
N SER A 102 -12.42 3.95 -5.23
CA SER A 102 -11.82 2.61 -5.12
C SER A 102 -10.80 2.54 -3.97
N LEU A 103 -10.02 3.61 -3.76
CA LEU A 103 -9.11 3.73 -2.61
C LEU A 103 -9.88 3.74 -1.29
N GLN A 104 -11.00 4.48 -1.23
CA GLN A 104 -11.88 4.50 -0.06
C GLN A 104 -12.48 3.11 0.24
N ALA A 105 -12.93 2.38 -0.78
CA ALA A 105 -13.43 1.00 -0.61
C ALA A 105 -12.32 0.06 -0.10
N SER A 106 -11.08 0.23 -0.57
CA SER A 106 -9.92 -0.50 -0.06
C SER A 106 -9.65 -0.18 1.43
N TYR A 107 -9.71 1.10 1.82
CA TYR A 107 -9.60 1.52 3.21
C TYR A 107 -10.65 0.87 4.11
N GLU A 108 -11.92 0.88 3.70
CA GLU A 108 -13.01 0.25 4.46
C GLU A 108 -12.81 -1.25 4.65
N HIS A 109 -12.28 -1.93 3.63
CA HIS A 109 -11.91 -3.34 3.74
C HIS A 109 -10.77 -3.53 4.76
N LEU A 110 -9.75 -2.68 4.76
CA LEU A 110 -8.67 -2.73 5.74
C LEU A 110 -9.17 -2.46 7.18
N CYS A 111 -10.13 -1.55 7.36
CA CYS A 111 -10.75 -1.33 8.67
C CYS A 111 -11.48 -2.57 9.18
N LYS A 112 -12.23 -3.28 8.33
CA LYS A 112 -12.87 -4.53 8.73
C LYS A 112 -11.86 -5.56 9.23
N MET A 113 -10.75 -5.75 8.51
CA MET A 113 -9.68 -6.65 8.96
C MET A 113 -9.04 -6.21 10.28
N ARG A 114 -8.83 -4.90 10.47
CA ARG A 114 -8.34 -4.36 11.76
C ARG A 114 -9.32 -4.70 12.88
N ASP A 115 -10.60 -4.45 12.66
CA ASP A 115 -11.64 -4.67 13.67
C ASP A 115 -11.83 -6.16 13.97
N GLU A 116 -11.65 -7.04 12.98
CA GLU A 116 -11.57 -8.50 13.19
C GLU A 116 -10.38 -8.88 14.07
N ILE A 117 -9.19 -8.34 13.82
CA ILE A 117 -7.99 -8.61 14.63
C ILE A 117 -8.12 -8.06 16.06
N ILE A 118 -8.82 -6.92 16.24
CA ILE A 118 -9.22 -6.41 17.56
C ILE A 118 -10.18 -7.38 18.24
N GLY A 119 -11.20 -7.88 17.53
CA GLY A 119 -12.16 -8.84 18.06
C GLY A 119 -11.55 -10.21 18.41
N LEU A 120 -10.36 -10.51 17.88
CA LEU A 120 -9.56 -11.68 18.24
C LEU A 120 -8.56 -11.42 19.38
N ASP A 121 -8.60 -10.24 19.99
CA ASP A 121 -7.71 -9.79 21.08
C ASP A 121 -6.20 -9.84 20.71
N ILE A 122 -5.87 -9.77 19.41
CA ILE A 122 -4.48 -9.74 18.93
C ILE A 122 -3.90 -8.33 19.05
N ILE A 123 -4.71 -7.31 18.82
CA ILE A 123 -4.36 -5.89 19.02
C ILE A 123 -5.44 -5.20 19.88
N PRO A 124 -5.06 -4.22 20.72
CA PRO A 124 -6.03 -3.53 21.58
C PRO A 124 -7.00 -2.66 20.77
N ALA A 125 -8.08 -2.22 21.41
CA ALA A 125 -9.03 -1.30 20.80
C ALA A 125 -8.33 0.00 20.36
N VAL A 126 -8.74 0.57 19.24
CA VAL A 126 -8.10 1.78 18.66
C VAL A 126 -8.01 2.94 19.66
N ALA A 127 -9.01 3.09 20.53
CA ALA A 127 -9.04 4.14 21.56
C ALA A 127 -7.91 3.99 22.60
N GLU A 128 -7.36 2.80 22.76
CA GLU A 128 -6.35 2.46 23.78
C GLU A 128 -4.93 2.53 23.21
N TRP A 129 -4.75 2.65 21.89
CA TRP A 129 -3.42 2.60 21.27
C TRP A 129 -2.45 3.66 21.81
N LYS A 130 -2.95 4.82 22.25
CA LYS A 130 -2.12 5.88 22.86
C LYS A 130 -1.54 5.48 24.22
N ASN A 131 -2.14 4.51 24.90
CA ASN A 131 -1.61 3.97 26.15
C ASN A 131 -0.33 3.16 25.90
N ASP A 132 -0.23 2.52 24.74
CA ASP A 132 0.89 1.65 24.37
C ASP A 132 1.94 2.37 23.52
N ASN A 133 1.56 3.38 22.74
CA ASN A 133 2.47 4.15 21.90
C ASN A 133 2.18 5.65 22.00
N ALA A 134 3.08 6.37 22.66
CA ALA A 134 3.00 7.82 22.86
C ALA A 134 3.14 8.66 21.57
N ASN A 135 3.54 8.05 20.45
CA ASN A 135 3.72 8.74 19.17
C ASN A 135 2.47 8.71 18.27
N LEU A 136 1.35 8.14 18.75
CA LEU A 136 0.05 8.07 18.06
C LEU A 136 -0.91 9.17 18.50
#